data_AF-A0A377WRN0-F1
#
_entry.id   AF-A0A377WRN0-F1
#
_cell.length_a   1.000
_cell.length_b   1.000
_cell.length_c   1.000
_cell.angle_alpha   90.00
_cell.angle_beta   90.00
_cell.angle_gamma   90.00
#
_symmetry.space_group_name_H-M   'P 1'
#
loop_
_entity.id
_entity.type
_entity.pdbx_description
1 polymer ?
#
loop_
_entity_poly.entity_id
_entity_poly.type
_entity_poly.pdbx_seq_one_letter_code
_entity_poly.pdbx_strand_id
1 'polypeptide(L)'
;MSKIWSKEETLWSFALYGTAVGAGTLFLPIQLGSAGAIVLFITALVAWPLTYWPHKALSQFILSANIAPGTGITGAVNHYYGKKIGNLITGLYFLAFFVVVLIYAVAITNSLAEQVAHRTPMTPGLRALLSLGVVLVLNLIFLMGRQVTIKVMGFLVFPLIACFLFLSLYLIRDWHPEHLTSQMQFSPQTLHQVLDLYSRDGFRF
;
A
#
# COMPACT_ATOMS: atom_id res chain seq x y z
N MET A 1 21.85 -20.73 -19.42
CA MET A 1 21.09 -19.91 -20.38
C MET A 1 20.19 -18.98 -19.58
N SER A 2 20.48 -17.68 -19.59
CA SER A 2 19.68 -16.66 -18.92
C SER A 2 18.29 -16.62 -19.55
N LYS A 3 17.28 -17.13 -18.85
CA LYS A 3 15.88 -16.98 -19.27
C LYS A 3 15.49 -15.55 -18.90
N ILE A 4 15.78 -14.63 -19.82
CA ILE A 4 15.49 -13.20 -19.66
C ILE A 4 13.97 -13.07 -19.64
N TRP A 5 13.40 -12.98 -18.44
CA TRP A 5 12.03 -12.56 -18.18
C TRP A 5 10.91 -13.52 -18.63
N SER A 6 10.21 -14.10 -17.67
CA SER A 6 9.05 -14.96 -17.85
C SER A 6 7.73 -14.19 -17.61
N LYS A 7 6.63 -14.70 -18.16
CA LYS A 7 5.28 -14.16 -17.92
C LYS A 7 4.93 -14.16 -16.42
N GLU A 8 5.46 -15.13 -15.68
CA GLU A 8 5.27 -15.24 -14.23
C GLU A 8 6.00 -14.10 -13.50
N GLU A 9 7.23 -13.76 -13.89
CA GLU A 9 7.96 -12.61 -13.32
C GLU A 9 7.28 -11.27 -13.61
N THR A 10 6.70 -11.09 -14.81
CA THR A 10 5.86 -9.91 -15.08
C THR A 10 4.66 -9.85 -14.15
N LEU A 11 3.97 -10.99 -13.96
CA LEU A 11 2.77 -11.05 -13.14
C LEU A 11 3.10 -10.78 -11.67
N TRP A 12 4.25 -11.28 -11.18
CA TRP A 12 4.78 -10.96 -9.86
C TRP A 12 5.15 -9.48 -9.71
N SER A 13 5.76 -8.88 -10.72
CA SER A 13 6.09 -7.45 -10.72
C SER A 13 4.83 -6.58 -10.65
N PHE A 14 3.79 -6.94 -11.41
CA PHE A 14 2.50 -6.24 -11.33
C PHE A 14 1.80 -6.46 -10.00
N ALA A 15 1.81 -7.68 -9.47
CA ALA A 15 1.24 -7.95 -8.14
C ALA A 15 1.97 -7.13 -7.05
N LEU A 16 3.30 -7.06 -7.10
CA LEU A 16 4.11 -6.23 -6.21
C LEU A 16 3.78 -4.74 -6.35
N TYR A 17 3.65 -4.25 -7.58
CA TYR A 17 3.19 -2.88 -7.84
C TYR A 17 1.80 -2.62 -7.23
N GLY A 18 0.85 -3.55 -7.40
CA GLY A 18 -0.47 -3.47 -6.80
C GLY A 18 -0.45 -3.40 -5.27
N THR A 19 0.48 -4.11 -4.63
CA THR A 19 0.65 -4.00 -3.17
C THR A 19 1.28 -2.68 -2.72
N ALA A 20 2.08 -2.04 -3.57
CA ALA A 20 2.69 -0.74 -3.29
C ALA A 20 1.69 0.41 -3.50
N VAL A 21 0.79 0.28 -4.48
CA VAL A 21 -0.23 1.29 -4.79
C VAL A 21 -1.52 0.97 -4.01
N GLY A 22 -1.50 1.29 -2.72
CA GLY A 22 -2.66 1.19 -1.83
C GLY A 22 -3.33 2.54 -1.59
N ALA A 23 -4.40 2.53 -0.77
CA ALA A 23 -5.11 3.74 -0.35
C ALA A 23 -4.17 4.81 0.23
N GLY A 24 -3.18 4.40 1.03
CA GLY A 24 -2.17 5.32 1.58
C GLY A 24 -1.39 6.05 0.51
N THR A 25 -0.98 5.38 -0.57
CA THR A 25 -0.23 5.98 -1.69
C THR A 25 -1.10 6.93 -2.53
N LEU A 26 -2.43 6.86 -2.42
CA LEU A 26 -3.35 7.75 -3.14
C LEU A 26 -3.73 8.96 -2.29
N PHE A 27 -4.08 8.74 -1.03
CA PHE A 27 -4.54 9.80 -0.15
C PHE A 27 -3.40 10.64 0.41
N LEU A 28 -2.23 10.06 0.71
CA LEU A 28 -1.10 10.84 1.24
C LEU A 28 -0.64 11.93 0.25
N PRO A 29 -0.39 11.65 -1.03
CA PRO A 29 0.05 12.71 -1.95
C PRO A 29 -1.00 13.80 -2.13
N ILE A 30 -2.29 13.46 -2.14
CA ILE A 30 -3.37 14.45 -2.22
C ILE A 30 -3.37 15.32 -0.95
N GLN A 31 -3.26 14.70 0.23
CA GLN A 31 -3.23 15.40 1.50
C GLN A 31 -1.97 16.27 1.66
N LEU A 32 -0.80 15.75 1.30
CA LEU A 32 0.47 16.49 1.30
C LEU A 32 0.47 17.61 0.25
N GLY A 33 -0.15 17.38 -0.91
CA GLY A 33 -0.34 18.39 -1.94
C GLY A 33 -1.23 19.55 -1.45
N SER A 34 -2.26 19.25 -0.65
CA SER A 34 -3.07 20.29 0.00
C SER A 34 -2.29 21.11 1.04
N ALA A 35 -1.28 20.50 1.68
CA ALA A 35 -0.36 21.19 2.60
C ALA A 35 0.71 22.04 1.87
N GLY A 36 0.90 21.82 0.57
CA GLY A 36 1.78 22.62 -0.27
C GLY A 36 2.58 21.80 -1.26
N ALA A 37 2.73 22.30 -2.49
CA ALA A 37 3.53 21.64 -3.54
C ALA A 37 4.98 21.37 -3.10
N ILE A 38 5.61 22.29 -2.37
CA ILE A 38 6.97 22.12 -1.86
C ILE A 38 7.09 20.99 -0.83
N VAL A 39 6.07 20.84 0.03
CA VAL A 39 6.01 19.74 1.02
C VAL A 39 5.94 18.41 0.29
N LEU A 40 5.07 18.31 -0.73
CA LEU A 40 4.96 17.12 -1.56
C LEU A 40 6.30 16.75 -2.23
N PHE A 41 7.02 17.72 -2.81
CA PHE A 41 8.32 17.47 -3.45
C PHE A 41 9.39 17.02 -2.45
N ILE A 42 9.50 17.69 -1.29
CA ILE A 42 10.47 17.31 -0.25
C ILE A 42 10.14 15.92 0.29
N THR A 43 8.87 15.65 0.60
CA THR A 43 8.44 14.32 1.08
C THR A 43 8.72 13.24 0.05
N ALA A 44 8.48 13.49 -1.25
CA ALA A 44 8.82 12.55 -2.31
C ALA A 44 10.34 12.28 -2.39
N LEU A 45 11.16 13.34 -2.29
CA LEU A 45 12.62 13.25 -2.33
C LEU A 45 13.18 12.48 -1.12
N VAL A 46 12.57 12.62 0.06
CA VAL A 46 12.95 11.89 1.28
C VAL A 46 12.40 10.45 1.28
N ALA A 47 11.20 10.22 0.77
CA ALA A 47 10.58 8.90 0.72
C ALA A 47 11.32 7.95 -0.22
N TRP A 48 11.87 8.46 -1.33
CA TRP A 48 12.65 7.67 -2.29
C TRP A 48 13.83 6.91 -1.65
N PRO A 49 14.80 7.56 -0.97
CA PRO A 49 15.90 6.86 -0.32
C PRO A 49 15.45 5.92 0.82
N LEU A 50 14.46 6.37 1.61
CA LEU A 50 13.92 5.60 2.73
C LEU A 50 13.26 4.28 2.28
N THR A 51 12.74 4.23 1.06
CA THR A 51 12.12 3.02 0.51
C THR A 51 13.12 2.21 -0.30
N TYR A 52 13.94 2.85 -1.16
CA TYR A 52 14.85 2.15 -2.05
C TYR A 52 15.94 1.37 -1.33
N TRP A 53 16.64 1.98 -0.35
CA TRP A 53 17.78 1.32 0.30
C TRP A 53 17.39 0.10 1.13
N PRO A 54 16.33 0.13 1.96
CA PRO A 54 15.88 -1.05 2.69
C PRO A 54 15.44 -2.20 1.78
N HIS A 55 14.71 -1.92 0.69
CA HIS A 55 14.29 -2.96 -0.25
C HIS A 55 15.50 -3.58 -0.98
N LYS A 56 16.49 -2.76 -1.35
CA LYS A 56 17.75 -3.23 -1.93
C LYS A 56 18.52 -4.11 -0.94
N ALA A 57 18.67 -3.66 0.31
CA ALA A 57 19.36 -4.40 1.36
C ALA A 57 18.68 -5.74 1.66
N LEU A 58 17.34 -5.76 1.74
CA LEU A 58 16.56 -6.98 1.94
C LEU A 58 16.73 -7.97 0.77
N SER A 59 16.70 -7.47 -0.47
CA SER A 59 16.89 -8.31 -1.66
C SER A 59 18.28 -8.94 -1.67
N GLN A 60 19.31 -8.15 -1.35
CA GLN A 60 20.69 -8.63 -1.25
C GLN A 60 20.85 -9.66 -0.12
N PHE A 61 20.22 -9.44 1.03
CA PHE A 61 20.23 -10.36 2.17
C PHE A 61 19.59 -11.71 1.84
N ILE A 62 18.45 -11.72 1.14
CA ILE A 62 17.79 -12.96 0.71
C ILE A 62 18.64 -13.70 -0.31
N LEU A 63 19.23 -13.00 -1.27
CA LEU A 63 20.06 -13.60 -2.31
C LEU A 63 21.42 -14.09 -1.79
N SER A 64 21.97 -13.47 -0.74
CA SER A 64 23.22 -13.91 -0.14
C SER A 64 23.06 -15.17 0.71
N ALA A 65 21.86 -15.39 1.25
CA ALA A 65 21.51 -16.60 1.97
C ALA A 65 21.42 -17.76 0.96
N ASN A 66 22.54 -18.45 0.74
CA ASN A 66 22.67 -19.59 -0.18
C ASN A 66 21.86 -20.82 0.29
N ILE A 67 20.53 -20.72 0.23
CA ILE A 67 19.56 -21.68 0.77
C ILE A 67 18.71 -22.25 -0.36
N ALA A 68 18.12 -23.42 -0.13
CA ALA A 68 17.17 -24.04 -1.04
C ALA A 68 16.05 -23.06 -1.47
N PRO A 69 15.68 -23.04 -2.76
CA PRO A 69 14.65 -22.14 -3.26
C PRO A 69 13.32 -22.36 -2.53
N GLY A 70 12.69 -21.27 -2.09
CA GLY A 70 11.37 -21.30 -1.43
C GLY A 70 11.38 -21.17 0.10
N THR A 71 12.55 -21.12 0.76
CA THR A 71 12.63 -20.88 2.22
C THR A 71 12.35 -19.43 2.65
N GLY A 72 12.34 -18.50 1.69
CA GLY A 72 11.96 -17.10 1.90
C GLY A 72 12.80 -16.36 2.95
N ILE A 73 12.23 -15.28 3.47
CA ILE A 73 12.88 -14.38 4.43
C ILE A 73 13.22 -15.12 5.74
N THR A 74 12.31 -15.96 6.25
CA THR A 74 12.52 -16.75 7.46
C THR A 74 13.70 -17.71 7.34
N GLY A 75 13.89 -18.32 6.16
CA GLY A 75 15.07 -19.14 5.89
C GLY A 75 16.37 -18.33 5.94
N ALA A 76 16.40 -17.17 5.28
CA ALA A 76 17.56 -16.29 5.23
C ALA A 76 17.97 -15.82 6.64
N VAL A 77 17.00 -15.42 7.48
CA VAL A 77 17.26 -15.02 8.86
C VAL A 77 17.76 -16.20 9.70
N ASN A 78 17.15 -17.38 9.58
CA ASN A 78 17.61 -18.56 10.31
C ASN A 78 19.04 -18.97 9.95
N HIS A 79 19.45 -18.80 8.69
CA HIS A 79 20.79 -19.14 8.22
C HIS A 79 21.86 -18.21 8.81
N TYR A 80 21.63 -16.90 8.84
CA TYR A 80 22.61 -15.93 9.34
C TYR A 80 22.58 -15.71 10.84
N TYR A 81 21.39 -15.70 11.45
CA TYR A 81 21.18 -15.31 12.85
C TYR A 81 20.78 -16.48 13.76
N GLY A 82 20.59 -17.67 13.19
CA GLY A 82 20.18 -18.86 13.93
C GLY A 82 18.70 -18.90 14.31
N LYS A 83 18.27 -20.08 14.78
CA LYS A 83 16.86 -20.44 14.98
C LYS A 83 16.11 -19.58 16.01
N LYS A 84 16.79 -19.09 17.05
CA LYS A 84 16.17 -18.23 18.08
C LYS A 84 15.76 -16.87 17.52
N ILE A 85 16.66 -16.21 16.79
CA ILE A 85 16.40 -14.89 16.19
C ILE A 85 15.41 -15.03 15.04
N GLY A 86 15.52 -16.08 14.21
CA GLY A 86 14.55 -16.28 13.14
C GLY A 86 13.12 -16.54 13.62
N ASN A 87 12.93 -17.22 14.76
CA ASN A 87 11.60 -17.34 15.38
C ASN A 87 11.07 -15.99 15.87
N LEU A 88 11.90 -15.15 16.49
CA LEU A 88 11.51 -13.80 16.91
C LEU A 88 11.06 -12.94 15.73
N ILE A 89 11.87 -12.91 14.67
CA ILE A 89 11.55 -12.15 13.44
C ILE A 89 10.29 -12.70 12.77
N THR A 90 10.09 -14.01 12.76
CA THR A 90 8.87 -14.62 12.21
C THR A 90 7.64 -14.23 13.02
N GLY A 91 7.74 -14.18 14.35
CA GLY A 91 6.67 -13.70 15.22
C GLY A 91 6.34 -12.22 14.96
N LEU A 92 7.38 -11.39 14.80
CA LEU A 92 7.21 -9.97 14.49
C LEU A 92 6.59 -9.75 13.10
N TYR A 93 7.00 -10.56 12.12
CA TYR A 93 6.44 -10.57 10.77
C TYR A 93 4.96 -10.96 10.80
N PHE A 94 4.61 -12.02 11.55
CA PHE A 94 3.21 -12.41 11.75
C PHE A 94 2.38 -11.28 12.36
N LEU A 95 2.87 -10.64 13.42
CA LEU A 95 2.17 -9.53 14.08
C LEU A 95 1.98 -8.34 13.13
N ALA A 96 3.01 -7.96 12.38
CA ALA A 96 2.93 -6.88 11.41
C ALA A 96 1.89 -7.17 10.32
N PHE A 97 1.93 -8.35 9.71
CA PHE A 97 0.95 -8.76 8.70
C PHE A 97 -0.46 -8.85 9.26
N PHE A 98 -0.63 -9.36 10.49
CA PHE A 98 -1.91 -9.42 11.15
C PHE A 98 -2.54 -8.03 11.31
N VAL A 99 -1.76 -7.05 11.80
CA VAL A 99 -2.21 -5.66 11.93
C VAL A 99 -2.56 -5.06 10.58
N VAL A 100 -1.72 -5.26 9.56
CA VAL A 100 -1.97 -4.77 8.20
C VAL A 100 -3.29 -5.32 7.65
N VAL A 101 -3.49 -6.63 7.75
CA VAL A 101 -4.74 -7.29 7.29
C VAL A 101 -5.96 -6.72 8.01
N LEU A 102 -5.86 -6.48 9.32
CA LEU A 102 -6.96 -5.91 10.10
C LEU A 102 -7.32 -4.49 9.64
N ILE A 103 -6.33 -3.62 9.44
CA ILE A 103 -6.55 -2.25 8.95
C ILE A 103 -7.22 -2.28 7.57
N TYR A 104 -6.73 -3.13 6.66
CA TYR A 104 -7.34 -3.26 5.32
C TYR A 104 -8.77 -3.82 5.37
N ALA A 105 -9.05 -4.80 6.24
CA ALA A 105 -10.39 -5.33 6.40
C ALA A 105 -11.37 -4.25 6.89
N VAL A 106 -10.94 -3.41 7.85
CA VAL A 106 -11.73 -2.26 8.33
C VAL A 106 -11.94 -1.23 7.22
N ALA A 107 -10.88 -0.86 6.50
CA ALA A 107 -10.96 0.12 5.41
C ALA A 107 -11.93 -0.34 4.30
N ILE A 108 -11.80 -1.58 3.82
CA ILE A 108 -12.70 -2.13 2.78
C ILE A 108 -14.15 -2.17 3.28
N THR A 109 -14.35 -2.60 4.54
CA THR A 109 -15.69 -2.61 5.15
C THR A 109 -16.29 -1.21 5.22
N ASN A 110 -15.51 -0.20 5.62
CA ASN A 110 -15.95 1.19 5.67
C ASN A 110 -16.34 1.70 4.29
N SER A 111 -15.44 1.57 3.29
CA SER A 111 -15.71 2.05 1.93
C SER A 111 -16.94 1.36 1.31
N LEU A 112 -17.12 0.06 1.55
CA LEU A 112 -18.30 -0.65 1.06
C LEU A 112 -19.57 -0.23 1.81
N ALA A 113 -19.46 0.00 3.13
CA ALA A 113 -20.58 0.50 3.92
C ALA A 113 -21.03 1.88 3.43
N GLU A 114 -20.11 2.78 3.10
CA GLU A 114 -20.45 4.10 2.54
C GLU A 114 -21.14 3.98 1.17
N GLN A 115 -20.67 3.08 0.30
CA GLN A 115 -21.33 2.86 -0.99
C GLN A 115 -22.75 2.29 -0.84
N VAL A 116 -22.97 1.37 0.09
CA VAL A 116 -24.31 0.83 0.36
C VAL A 116 -25.19 1.86 1.08
N ALA A 117 -24.61 2.69 1.96
CA ALA A 117 -25.30 3.78 2.64
C ALA A 117 -25.90 4.79 1.66
N HIS A 118 -25.29 4.96 0.49
CA HIS A 118 -25.80 5.82 -0.57
C HIS A 118 -27.13 5.32 -1.18
N ARG A 119 -27.47 4.04 -1.00
CA ARG A 119 -28.71 3.42 -1.52
C ARG A 119 -29.68 3.01 -0.42
N THR A 120 -29.19 2.72 0.78
CA THR A 120 -29.99 2.15 1.88
C THR A 120 -29.52 2.75 3.21
N PRO A 121 -30.42 3.13 4.14
CA PRO A 121 -30.02 3.61 5.47
C PRO A 121 -29.22 2.53 6.21
N MET A 122 -28.02 2.89 6.68
CA MET A 122 -27.12 1.97 7.35
C MET A 122 -27.54 1.72 8.80
N THR A 123 -27.91 0.47 9.09
CA THR A 123 -28.13 0.00 10.47
C THR A 123 -26.88 -0.70 11.02
N PRO A 124 -26.63 -0.68 12.35
CA PRO A 124 -25.48 -1.36 12.94
C PRO A 124 -25.39 -2.86 12.61
N GLY A 125 -26.55 -3.53 12.52
CA GLY A 125 -26.64 -4.94 12.14
C GLY A 125 -26.22 -5.20 10.69
N LEU A 126 -26.60 -4.32 9.75
CA LEU A 126 -26.21 -4.44 8.34
C LEU A 126 -24.70 -4.24 8.16
N ARG A 127 -24.09 -3.30 8.89
CA ARG A 127 -22.64 -3.08 8.87
C ARG A 127 -21.86 -4.29 9.41
N ALA A 128 -22.34 -4.94 10.46
CA ALA A 128 -21.73 -6.16 11.00
C ALA A 128 -21.84 -7.35 10.02
N LEU A 129 -22.99 -7.50 9.34
CA LEU A 129 -23.16 -8.51 8.31
C LEU A 129 -22.25 -8.24 7.11
N LEU A 130 -22.10 -6.98 6.71
CA LEU A 130 -21.23 -6.56 5.63
C LEU A 130 -19.75 -6.85 5.95
N SER A 131 -19.30 -6.53 7.16
CA SER A 131 -17.91 -6.80 7.58
C SER A 131 -17.61 -8.29 7.61
N LEU A 132 -18.54 -9.10 8.12
CA LEU A 132 -18.42 -10.56 8.12
C LEU A 132 -18.36 -11.08 6.67
N GLY A 133 -19.24 -10.61 5.80
CA GLY A 133 -19.24 -10.97 4.37
C GLY A 133 -17.92 -10.63 3.67
N VAL A 134 -17.39 -9.42 3.88
CA VAL A 134 -16.10 -8.98 3.33
C VAL A 134 -14.96 -9.88 3.81
N VAL A 135 -14.86 -10.12 5.13
CA VAL A 135 -13.80 -10.96 5.70
C VAL A 135 -13.90 -12.39 5.17
N LEU A 136 -15.12 -12.95 5.06
CA LEU A 136 -15.33 -14.31 4.56
C LEU A 136 -14.92 -14.44 3.09
N VAL A 137 -15.31 -13.49 2.23
CA VAL A 137 -14.94 -13.49 0.81
C VAL A 137 -13.42 -13.35 0.64
N LEU A 138 -12.79 -12.43 1.38
CA LEU A 138 -11.33 -12.27 1.34
C LEU A 138 -10.60 -13.54 1.79
N ASN A 139 -11.09 -14.19 2.85
CA ASN A 139 -10.54 -15.45 3.34
C ASN A 139 -10.72 -16.56 2.29
N LEU A 140 -11.89 -16.66 1.65
CA LEU A 140 -12.16 -17.64 0.59
C LEU A 140 -11.20 -17.49 -0.60
N ILE A 141 -10.95 -16.25 -1.04
CA ILE A 141 -9.98 -15.96 -2.12
C ILE A 141 -8.57 -16.42 -1.71
N PHE A 142 -8.20 -16.25 -0.44
CA PHE A 142 -6.91 -16.70 0.07
C PHE A 142 -6.80 -18.24 0.07
N LEU A 143 -7.89 -18.96 0.38
CA LEU A 143 -7.94 -20.43 0.36
C LEU A 143 -7.84 -21.02 -1.06
N MET A 144 -8.23 -20.28 -2.11
CA MET A 144 -8.13 -20.73 -3.51
C MET A 144 -6.68 -20.87 -4.02
N GLY A 145 -5.70 -20.51 -3.21
CA GLY A 145 -4.29 -20.81 -3.42
C GLY A 145 -3.51 -19.74 -4.19
N ARG A 146 -2.18 -19.82 -4.06
CA ARG A 146 -1.22 -18.79 -4.52
C ARG A 146 -1.38 -18.40 -5.99
N GLN A 147 -1.61 -19.36 -6.88
CA GLN A 147 -1.69 -19.07 -8.32
C GLN A 147 -2.92 -18.24 -8.70
N VAL A 148 -4.05 -18.49 -8.03
CA VAL A 148 -5.27 -17.70 -8.23
C VAL A 148 -5.07 -16.31 -7.65
N THR A 149 -4.50 -16.18 -6.44
CA THR A 149 -4.21 -14.88 -5.82
C THR A 149 -3.35 -14.00 -6.70
N ILE A 150 -2.23 -14.53 -7.22
CA ILE A 150 -1.31 -13.75 -8.07
C ILE A 150 -1.99 -13.31 -9.37
N LYS A 151 -2.82 -14.17 -9.97
CA LYS A 151 -3.56 -13.84 -11.19
C LYS A 151 -4.62 -12.77 -10.96
N VAL A 152 -5.36 -12.86 -9.85
CA VAL A 152 -6.38 -11.86 -9.47
C VAL A 152 -5.72 -10.51 -9.18
N MET A 153 -4.63 -10.50 -8.39
CA MET A 153 -3.90 -9.27 -8.08
C MET A 153 -3.31 -8.63 -9.33
N GLY A 154 -2.64 -9.43 -10.17
CA GLY A 154 -2.11 -8.92 -11.45
C GLY A 154 -3.20 -8.38 -12.37
N PHE A 155 -4.36 -9.05 -12.45
CA PHE A 155 -5.49 -8.57 -13.24
C PHE A 155 -6.07 -7.26 -12.70
N LEU A 156 -6.20 -7.12 -11.37
CA LEU A 156 -6.77 -5.93 -10.71
C LEU A 156 -5.89 -4.68 -10.88
N VAL A 157 -4.59 -4.87 -11.06
CA VAL A 157 -3.63 -3.78 -11.24
C VAL A 157 -3.77 -3.09 -12.60
N PHE A 158 -4.15 -3.81 -13.65
CA PHE A 158 -4.34 -3.22 -14.98
C PHE A 158 -5.39 -2.10 -15.04
N PRO A 159 -6.64 -2.30 -14.59
CA PRO A 159 -7.65 -1.23 -14.58
C PRO A 159 -7.25 -0.08 -13.65
N LEU A 160 -6.52 -0.37 -12.56
CA LEU A 160 -6.00 0.65 -11.66
C LEU A 160 -4.99 1.57 -12.37
N ILE A 161 -3.99 1.00 -13.04
CA ILE A 161 -3.00 1.76 -13.83
C ILE A 161 -3.70 2.55 -14.95
N ALA A 162 -4.66 1.94 -15.65
CA ALA A 162 -5.40 2.60 -16.70
C ALA A 162 -6.19 3.81 -16.16
N CYS A 163 -6.82 3.67 -14.99
CA CYS A 163 -7.51 4.76 -14.31
C CYS A 163 -6.55 5.90 -13.95
N PHE A 164 -5.36 5.61 -13.40
CA PHE A 164 -4.38 6.66 -13.09
C PHE A 164 -3.83 7.35 -14.32
N LEU A 165 -3.57 6.60 -15.39
CA LEU A 165 -3.08 7.19 -16.63
C LEU A 165 -4.16 8.11 -17.23
N PHE A 166 -5.41 7.67 -17.25
CA PHE A 166 -6.53 8.50 -17.70
C PHE A 166 -6.71 9.74 -16.83
N LEU A 167 -6.75 9.57 -15.50
CA LEU A 167 -6.89 10.67 -14.54
C LEU A 167 -5.74 11.66 -14.69
N SER A 168 -4.50 11.18 -14.82
CA SER A 168 -3.33 12.02 -15.02
C SER A 168 -3.44 12.84 -16.31
N LEU A 169 -3.84 12.23 -17.43
CA LEU A 169 -4.03 12.95 -18.69
C LEU A 169 -5.20 13.94 -18.63
N TYR A 170 -6.28 13.58 -17.95
CA TYR A 170 -7.45 14.42 -17.76
C TYR A 170 -7.10 15.69 -16.97
N LEU A 171 -6.35 15.54 -15.88
CA LEU A 171 -5.97 16.66 -15.01
C LEU A 171 -4.97 17.63 -15.64
N ILE A 172 -4.27 17.29 -16.73
CA ILE A 172 -3.33 18.21 -17.41
C ILE A 172 -4.02 19.53 -17.80
N ARG A 173 -5.33 19.48 -18.12
CA ARG A 173 -6.11 20.68 -18.46
C ARG A 173 -6.33 21.62 -17.28
N ASP A 174 -6.35 21.08 -16.06
CA ASP A 174 -6.64 21.82 -14.84
C ASP A 174 -5.36 22.28 -14.12
N TRP A 175 -4.20 22.17 -14.77
CA TRP A 175 -2.92 22.61 -14.20
C TRP A 175 -2.82 24.14 -14.20
N HIS A 176 -2.84 24.70 -13.00
CA HIS A 176 -2.66 26.12 -12.73
C HIS A 176 -1.26 26.33 -12.11
N PRO A 177 -0.23 26.69 -12.92
CA PRO A 177 1.16 26.83 -12.47
C PRO A 177 1.36 27.89 -11.36
N GLU A 178 0.42 28.81 -11.21
CA GLU A 178 0.36 29.78 -10.12
C GLU A 178 0.27 29.14 -8.73
N HIS A 179 -0.31 27.93 -8.60
CA HIS A 179 -0.35 27.20 -7.33
C HIS A 179 1.01 26.65 -6.91
N LEU A 180 1.90 26.38 -7.88
CA LEU A 180 3.28 25.99 -7.58
C LEU A 180 4.07 27.16 -6.97
N THR A 181 3.74 28.40 -7.36
CA THR A 181 4.52 29.60 -6.99
C THR A 181 3.97 30.31 -5.75
N SER A 182 2.64 30.36 -5.59
CA SER A 182 1.99 30.93 -4.40
C SER A 182 2.26 30.12 -3.12
N GLN A 183 2.40 28.80 -3.24
CA GLN A 183 2.73 27.91 -2.12
C GLN A 183 4.24 27.85 -1.80
N MET A 184 5.10 28.59 -2.51
CA MET A 184 6.54 28.71 -2.18
C MET A 184 6.82 29.63 -0.98
N GLN A 185 5.82 30.36 -0.48
CA GLN A 185 5.96 31.14 0.74
C GLN A 185 5.87 30.23 1.97
N PHE A 186 7.02 29.87 2.54
CA PHE A 186 7.12 29.23 3.85
C PHE A 186 6.60 30.18 4.94
N SER A 187 5.29 30.18 5.21
CA SER A 187 4.74 30.83 6.41
C SER A 187 4.86 29.88 7.60
N PRO A 188 5.34 30.32 8.79
CA PRO A 188 5.37 29.51 10.02
C PRO A 188 4.03 28.89 10.44
N GLN A 189 2.92 29.33 9.83
CA GLN A 189 1.56 28.84 10.06
C GLN A 189 1.27 27.48 9.38
N THR A 190 2.02 27.08 8.33
CA THR A 190 1.79 25.79 7.65
C THR A 190 2.17 24.59 8.52
N LEU A 191 3.18 24.73 9.38
CA LEU A 191 3.58 23.67 10.33
C LEU A 191 2.48 23.40 11.37
N HIS A 192 1.83 24.46 11.85
CA HIS A 192 0.69 24.34 12.76
C HIS A 192 -0.56 23.77 12.07
N GLN A 193 -0.82 24.12 10.81
CA GLN A 193 -1.94 23.54 10.03
C GLN A 193 -1.77 22.05 9.73
N VAL A 194 -0.54 21.58 9.47
CA VAL A 194 -0.27 20.14 9.27
C VAL A 194 -0.47 19.35 10.58
N LEU A 195 -0.07 19.92 11.72
CA LEU A 195 -0.31 19.34 13.05
C LEU A 195 -1.80 19.35 13.42
N ASP A 196 -2.55 20.40 13.07
CA ASP A 196 -3.99 20.51 13.31
C ASP A 196 -4.84 19.63 12.38
N LEU A 197 -4.43 19.42 11.12
CA LEU A 197 -5.07 18.45 10.21
C LEU A 197 -4.92 17.01 10.73
N TYR A 198 -3.78 16.67 11.32
CA TYR A 198 -3.57 15.37 11.97
C TYR A 198 -4.38 15.22 13.27
N SER A 199 -4.68 16.33 13.95
CA SER A 199 -5.45 16.38 15.20
C SER A 199 -6.98 16.35 14.98
N ARG A 200 -7.48 16.97 13.89
CA ARG A 200 -8.92 17.06 13.60
C ARG A 200 -9.48 15.87 12.81
N ASP A 201 -8.72 15.31 11.88
CA ASP A 201 -9.16 14.23 11.01
C ASP A 201 -8.47 12.92 11.38
N GLY A 202 -8.73 12.47 12.61
CA GLY A 202 -8.27 11.15 13.07
C GLY A 202 -8.80 10.04 12.16
N PHE A 203 -7.89 9.35 11.46
CA PHE A 203 -8.07 8.02 10.86
C PHE A 203 -9.48 7.69 10.34
N ARG A 204 -10.07 8.58 9.52
CA ARG A 204 -11.26 8.22 8.75
C ARG A 204 -10.80 7.69 7.40
N PHE A 205 -10.56 6.38 7.37
CA PHE A 205 -10.58 5.57 6.15
C PHE A 205 -12.01 5.15 5.83
#